data_AF-A0A2H9MP68-F1
#
_entry.id   AF-A0A2H9MP68-F1
#
_cell.length_a   1.000
_cell.length_b   1.000
_cell.length_c   1.000
_cell.angle_alpha   90.00
_cell.angle_beta   90.00
_cell.angle_gamma   90.00
#
_symmetry.space_group_name_H-M   'P 1'
#
loop_
_entity.id
_entity.type
_entity.pdbx_description
1 polymer ?
#
loop_
_entity_poly.entity_id
_entity_poly.type
_entity_poly.pdbx_seq_one_letter_code
_entity_poly.pdbx_strand_id
1 'polypeptide(L)' 'VPHEYEIPSPIVEKWIALALADARRQDIHGKQVTPFLLSKLVELSNGKTLTANVHLIKNNAKVAALIARELAK' A
#
# COMPACT_ATOMS: atom_id res chain seq x y z
N VAL A 1 8.43 -2.40 -5.45
CA VAL A 1 7.31 -2.38 -6.43
C VAL A 1 7.97 -2.35 -7.81
N PRO A 2 7.37 -2.77 -8.94
CA PRO A 2 8.03 -2.51 -10.22
C PRO A 2 8.23 -0.99 -10.38
N HIS A 3 9.42 -0.56 -10.80
CA HIS A 3 9.87 0.84 -10.78
C HIS A 3 8.89 1.80 -11.50
N GLU A 4 8.25 1.34 -12.58
CA GLU A 4 7.25 2.10 -13.35
C GLU A 4 5.95 2.43 -12.57
N TYR A 5 5.67 1.71 -11.48
CA TYR A 5 4.53 1.94 -10.60
C TYR A 5 4.94 2.48 -9.23
N GLU A 6 6.21 2.82 -9.02
CA GLU A 6 6.68 3.38 -7.76
C GLU A 6 6.20 4.81 -7.56
N ILE A 7 5.91 5.13 -6.30
CA ILE A 7 5.57 6.48 -5.86
C ILE A 7 6.72 6.94 -4.97
N PRO A 8 7.26 8.16 -5.15
CA PRO A 8 8.34 8.67 -4.30
C PRO A 8 7.99 8.63 -2.81
N SER A 9 8.88 8.06 -1.98
CA SER A 9 8.66 7.91 -0.54
C SER A 9 8.22 9.20 0.16
N PRO A 10 8.85 10.37 -0.11
CA PRO A 10 8.44 11.62 0.54
C PRO A 10 7.00 12.06 0.24
N ILE A 11 6.42 11.60 -0.87
CA ILE A 11 5.02 11.87 -1.22
C ILE A 11 4.10 10.94 -0.42
N VAL A 12 4.43 9.64 -0.37
CA VAL A 12 3.65 8.65 0.37
C VAL A 12 3.65 8.94 1.87
N GLU A 13 4.81 9.29 2.43
CA GLU A 13 4.95 9.66 3.85
C GLU A 13 4.06 10.85 4.24
N LYS A 14 3.98 11.88 3.37
CA LYS A 14 3.07 13.01 3.58
C LYS A 14 1.61 12.56 3.63
N TRP A 15 1.18 11.69 2.71
CA TRP A 15 -0.19 11.19 2.72
C TRP A 15 -0.49 10.29 3.92
N ILE A 16 0.46 9.46 4.35
CA ILE A 16 0.34 8.64 5.57
C ILE A 16 0.18 9.53 6.80
N ALA A 17 1.00 10.57 6.93
CA ALA A 17 0.92 11.51 8.05
C ALA A 17 -0.45 12.21 8.11
N LEU A 18 -0.97 12.65 6.96
CA LEU A 18 -2.30 13.23 6.85
C LEU A 18 -3.39 12.21 7.24
N ALA A 19 -3.34 11.00 6.68
CA ALA A 19 -4.32 9.96 6.98
C ALA A 19 -4.32 9.54 8.46
N LEU A 20 -3.15 9.48 9.11
CA LEU A 20 -3.05 9.23 10.55
C LEU A 20 -3.61 10.37 11.39
N ALA A 21 -3.40 11.62 10.97
CA ALA A 21 -3.99 12.77 11.63
C ALA A 21 -5.52 12.75 11.50
N ASP A 22 -6.05 12.38 10.34
CA ASP A 22 -7.49 12.25 10.09
C ASP A 22 -8.11 11.13 10.93
N ALA A 23 -7.45 9.97 11.00
CA ALA A 23 -7.89 8.85 11.82
C ALA A 23 -8.02 9.24 13.30
N ARG A 24 -7.03 9.98 13.83
CA ARG A 24 -7.07 10.51 15.21
C ARG A 24 -8.22 11.49 15.43
N ARG A 25 -8.46 12.42 14.49
CA ARG A 25 -9.56 13.40 14.60
C ARG A 25 -10.95 12.74 14.55
N GLN A 26 -11.05 11.58 13.91
CA GLN A 26 -12.29 10.81 13.78
C GLN A 26 -12.42 9.68 14.81
N ASP A 27 -11.52 9.62 15.80
CA ASP A 27 -11.50 8.59 16.84
C ASP A 27 -11.47 7.14 16.29
N ILE A 28 -10.77 6.94 15.16
CA ILE A 28 -10.63 5.63 14.50
C ILE A 28 -9.47 4.87 15.11
N HIS A 29 -9.76 3.71 15.71
CA HIS A 29 -8.79 2.93 16.47
C HIS A 29 -8.81 1.42 16.18
N GLY A 30 -7.78 0.72 16.64
CA GLY A 30 -7.66 -0.73 16.55
C GLY A 30 -7.72 -1.24 15.12
N LYS A 31 -8.52 -2.30 14.89
CA LYS A 31 -8.67 -2.96 13.59
C LYS A 31 -9.21 -2.06 12.46
N GLN A 32 -9.78 -0.90 12.80
CA GLN A 32 -10.32 0.04 11.81
C GLN A 32 -9.26 0.96 11.20
N VAL A 33 -8.08 1.08 11.82
CA VAL A 33 -7.03 2.00 11.36
C VAL A 33 -6.53 1.62 9.97
N THR A 34 -6.14 0.37 9.75
CA THR A 34 -5.61 -0.09 8.46
C THR A 34 -6.59 0.11 7.28
N PRO A 35 -7.86 -0.36 7.33
CA PRO A 35 -8.79 -0.13 6.23
C PRO A 35 -9.06 1.35 5.99
N PHE A 36 -9.14 2.18 7.05
CA PHE A 36 -9.28 3.62 6.90
C PHE A 36 -8.08 4.26 6.18
N LEU A 37 -6.86 3.97 6.64
CA LEU A 37 -5.64 4.52 6.04
C LEU A 37 -5.52 4.14 4.57
N LEU A 38 -5.77 2.87 4.23
CA LEU A 38 -5.72 2.43 2.84
C LEU A 38 -6.75 3.16 1.97
N SER A 39 -8.00 3.30 2.41
CA SER A 39 -9.01 4.07 1.68
C SER A 39 -8.57 5.53 1.50
N LYS A 40 -8.05 6.15 2.56
CA LYS A 40 -7.63 7.55 2.52
C LYS A 40 -6.46 7.77 1.56
N LEU A 41 -5.52 6.84 1.53
CA LEU A 41 -4.38 6.88 0.60
C LEU A 41 -4.84 6.73 -0.86
N VAL A 42 -5.91 5.98 -1.14
CA VAL A 42 -6.49 5.90 -2.49
C VAL A 42 -7.08 7.26 -2.89
N GLU A 43 -7.85 7.91 -2.02
CA GLU A 43 -8.39 9.25 -2.25
C GLU A 43 -7.28 10.28 -2.50
N LEU A 44 -6.32 10.39 -1.58
CA LEU A 44 -5.24 11.41 -1.63
C LEU A 44 -4.35 11.28 -2.87
N SER A 45 -4.21 10.06 -3.39
CA SER A 45 -3.36 9.76 -4.54
C SER A 45 -4.11 9.71 -5.86
N ASN A 46 -5.43 9.94 -5.86
CA ASN A 46 -6.31 9.73 -7.01
C ASN A 46 -6.12 8.32 -7.63
N GLY A 47 -6.14 7.29 -6.79
CA GLY A 47 -6.03 5.89 -7.19
C GLY A 47 -4.61 5.36 -7.44
N LYS A 48 -3.57 6.21 -7.46
CA LYS A 48 -2.19 5.76 -7.74
C LYS A 48 -1.68 4.73 -6.74
N THR A 49 -2.01 4.86 -5.45
CA THR A 49 -1.60 3.89 -4.42
C THR A 49 -2.25 2.52 -4.62
N LEU A 50 -3.51 2.48 -5.08
CA LEU A 50 -4.20 1.24 -5.43
C LEU A 50 -3.50 0.55 -6.61
N THR A 51 -3.21 1.31 -7.68
CA THR A 51 -2.48 0.78 -8.84
C THR A 51 -1.12 0.21 -8.45
N ALA A 52 -0.32 0.97 -7.69
CA ALA A 52 0.97 0.52 -7.19
C ALA A 52 0.85 -0.78 -6.36
N ASN A 53 -0.15 -0.87 -5.49
CA ASN A 53 -0.38 -2.05 -4.65
C ASN A 53 -0.79 -3.29 -5.48
N VAL A 54 -1.64 -3.12 -6.50
CA VAL A 54 -2.00 -4.22 -7.42
C VAL A 54 -0.76 -4.78 -8.12
N HIS A 55 0.12 -3.91 -8.63
CA HIS A 55 1.35 -4.33 -9.29
C HIS A 55 2.37 -4.94 -8.31
N LEU A 56 2.42 -4.44 -7.07
CA LEU A 56 3.20 -5.05 -5.99
C LEU A 56 2.74 -6.48 -5.71
N ILE A 57 1.43 -6.70 -5.52
CA ILE A 57 0.87 -8.03 -5.23
C ILE A 57 1.18 -9.01 -6.37
N LYS A 58 1.01 -8.59 -7.63
CA LYS A 58 1.37 -9.41 -8.80
C LYS A 58 2.86 -9.78 -8.81
N ASN A 59 3.73 -8.83 -8.51
CA ASN A 59 5.17 -9.09 -8.43
C ASN A 59 5.52 -10.04 -7.27
N ASN A 60 4.91 -9.85 -6.09
CA ASN A 60 5.08 -10.72 -4.94
C ASN A 60 4.64 -12.16 -5.26
N ALA A 61 3.50 -12.33 -5.93
CA ALA A 61 3.02 -13.64 -6.35
C ALA A 61 4.00 -14.33 -7.32
N LYS A 62 4.55 -13.59 -8.29
CA LYS A 62 5.57 -14.10 -9.22
C LYS A 62 6.82 -14.58 -8.48
N VAL A 63 7.36 -13.75 -7.58
CA VAL A 63 8.56 -14.10 -6.80
C VAL A 63 8.29 -15.30 -5.90
N ALA A 64 7.14 -15.33 -5.21
CA ALA A 64 6.74 -16.45 -4.36
C ALA A 64 6.66 -17.77 -5.14
N ALA A 65 6.12 -17.76 -6.37
CA ALA A 65 6.07 -18.94 -7.23
C ALA A 65 7.47 -19.44 -7.62
N LEU A 66 8.41 -18.54 -7.90
CA LEU A 66 9.80 -18.91 -8.21
C LEU A 66 10.49 -19.56 -6.99
N ILE A 67 10.27 -18.99 -5.79
CA ILE A 67 10.78 -19.55 -4.53
C ILE A 67 10.19 -20.94 -4.29
N ALA A 68 8.87 -21.08 -4.37
CA ALA A 68 8.19 -22.36 -4.16
C ALA A 68 8.67 -23.45 -5.11
N ARG A 69 8.90 -23.09 -6.39
CA ARG A 69 9.48 -24.01 -7.39
C ARG A 69 10.88 -24.46 -7.01
N GLU A 70 11.73 -23.56 -6.49
CA GLU A 70 13.10 -23.92 -6.10
C GLU A 70 13.12 -24.82 -4.87
N LEU A 71 12.21 -24.60 -3.92
CA LEU A 71 12.07 -25.44 -2.72
C LEU A 71 11.51 -26.83 -3.00
N ALA A 72 10.79 -26.99 -4.12
CA ALA A 72 10.17 -28.27 -4.51
C ALA A 72 11.06 -29.11 -5.45
N LYS A 73 12.28 -28.67 -5.74
CA LYS A 73 13.29 -29.47 -6.46
C LYS A 73 13.95 -30.48 -5.52
#